data_AF-W2QPH7-F1
#
_entry.id   AF-W2QPH7-F1
#
_cell.length_a   1.000
_cell.length_b   1.000
_cell.length_c   1.000
_cell.angle_alpha   90.00
_cell.angle_beta   90.00
_cell.angle_gamma   90.00
#
_symmetry.space_group_name_H-M   'P 1'
#
loop_
_entity.id
_entity.type
_entity.pdbx_description
1 polymer ?
#
loop_
_entity_poly.entity_id
_entity_poly.type
_entity_poly.pdbx_seq_one_letter_code
_entity_poly.pdbx_strand_id
1 'polypeptide(L)'
;MRIENLHVLCTTSQRRKQAQDSLLQLLEKLDAERRCWEWARSVRMRHYVTLECLKRPEDSAWMKTWTKGSDTNFWSLTSLTRSTFCMLLERFTPHYHIPQYSKEGGRPHRLKHHHQVVGLILCFTPAA
;
A
#
# COMPACT_ATOMS: atom_id res chain seq x y z
N MET A 1 55.30 16.46 34.45
CA MET A 1 55.63 15.52 33.35
C MET A 1 55.02 14.11 33.41
N ARG A 2 55.04 13.33 34.50
CA ARG A 2 54.41 11.97 34.48
C ARG A 2 52.87 11.97 34.55
N ILE A 3 52.28 12.92 35.29
CA ILE A 3 50.82 12.99 35.52
C ILE A 3 50.06 13.51 34.30
N GLU A 4 50.63 14.50 33.58
CA GLU A 4 50.04 15.06 32.36
C GLU A 4 49.92 14.02 31.25
N ASN A 5 50.94 13.15 31.11
CA ASN A 5 50.91 12.06 30.13
C ASN A 5 49.81 11.03 30.42
N LEU A 6 49.55 10.71 31.70
CA LEU A 6 48.46 9.81 32.09
C LEU A 6 47.07 10.42 31.79
N HIS A 7 46.91 11.72 31.99
CA HIS A 7 45.66 12.42 31.65
C HIS A 7 45.42 12.45 30.13
N VAL A 8 46.46 12.68 29.34
CA VAL A 8 46.39 12.62 27.86
C VAL A 8 46.06 11.20 27.38
N LEU A 9 46.65 10.17 27.98
CA LEU A 9 46.33 8.77 27.65
C LEU A 9 44.91 8.39 28.05
N CYS A 10 44.43 8.86 29.19
CA CYS A 10 43.05 8.62 29.64
C CYS A 10 42.03 9.30 28.72
N THR A 11 42.25 10.57 28.39
CA THR A 11 41.36 11.33 27.49
C THR A 11 41.36 10.78 26.06
N THR A 12 42.50 10.33 25.54
CA THR A 12 42.57 9.69 24.22
C THR A 12 41.89 8.31 24.21
N SER A 13 42.01 7.53 25.28
CA SER A 13 41.27 6.27 25.47
C SER A 13 39.76 6.50 25.52
N GLN A 14 39.32 7.51 26.29
CA GLN A 14 37.91 7.90 26.39
C GLN A 14 37.34 8.33 25.04
N ARG A 15 38.09 9.16 24.29
CA ARG A 15 37.71 9.61 22.95
C ARG A 15 37.61 8.45 21.96
N ARG A 16 38.53 7.47 22.04
CA ARG A 16 38.49 6.27 21.19
C ARG A 16 37.24 5.45 21.45
N LYS A 17 36.87 5.27 22.73
CA LYS A 17 35.65 4.57 23.12
C LYS A 17 34.40 5.29 22.61
N GLN A 18 34.33 6.62 22.81
CA GLN A 18 33.22 7.44 22.29
C GLN A 18 33.10 7.40 20.77
N ALA A 19 34.22 7.43 20.05
CA ALA A 19 34.25 7.31 18.60
C ALA A 19 33.78 5.93 18.12
N GLN A 20 34.17 4.86 18.84
CA GLN A 20 33.73 3.50 18.56
C GLN A 20 32.22 3.34 18.81
N ASP A 21 31.71 3.87 19.91
CA ASP A 21 30.27 3.86 20.22
C ASP A 21 29.48 4.67 19.17
N SER A 22 30.01 5.81 18.73
CA SER A 22 29.40 6.62 17.67
C SER A 22 29.38 5.89 16.33
N LEU A 23 30.45 5.15 15.99
CA LEU A 23 30.53 4.35 14.78
C LEU A 23 29.48 3.23 14.80
N LEU A 24 29.35 2.51 15.91
CA LEU A 24 28.34 1.47 16.07
C LEU A 24 26.91 2.02 15.88
N GLN A 25 26.61 3.17 16.47
CA GLN A 25 25.32 3.83 16.29
C GLN A 25 25.06 4.22 14.82
N LEU A 26 26.08 4.64 14.08
CA LEU A 26 25.95 4.95 12.66
C LEU A 26 25.71 3.70 11.81
N LEU A 27 26.37 2.59 12.13
CA LEU A 27 26.15 1.31 11.45
C LEU A 27 24.72 0.81 11.68
N GLU A 28 24.22 0.90 12.91
CA GLU A 28 22.82 0.54 13.22
C GLU A 28 21.82 1.40 12.45
N LYS A 29 22.09 2.72 12.35
CA LYS A 29 21.27 3.63 11.54
C LYS A 29 21.33 3.28 10.05
N LEU A 30 22.51 2.96 9.51
CA LEU A 30 22.65 2.53 8.12
C LEU A 30 21.91 1.21 7.84
N ASP A 31 21.94 0.26 8.76
CA ASP A 31 21.19 -1.00 8.64
C ASP A 31 19.67 -0.76 8.74
N ALA A 32 19.23 0.18 9.56
CA ALA A 32 17.82 0.59 9.62
C ALA A 32 17.38 1.24 8.30
N GLU A 33 18.16 2.20 7.79
CA GLU A 33 17.93 2.86 6.50
C GLU A 33 17.93 1.84 5.35
N ARG A 34 18.92 0.94 5.30
CA ARG A 34 18.97 -0.13 4.28
C ARG A 34 17.69 -0.97 4.30
N ARG A 35 17.22 -1.37 5.49
CA ARG A 35 15.97 -2.13 5.64
C ARG A 35 14.76 -1.33 5.17
N CYS A 36 14.67 -0.04 5.47
CA CYS A 36 13.61 0.84 4.96
C CYS A 36 13.64 0.92 3.42
N TRP A 37 14.83 1.07 2.83
CA TRP A 37 15.02 1.10 1.37
C TRP A 37 14.69 -0.24 0.71
N GLU A 38 15.12 -1.36 1.28
CA GLU A 38 14.82 -2.71 0.79
C GLU A 38 13.35 -3.05 0.93
N TRP A 39 12.71 -2.61 2.01
CA TRP A 39 11.27 -2.71 2.19
C TRP A 39 10.53 -1.85 1.17
N ALA A 40 10.87 -0.58 1.00
CA ALA A 40 10.26 0.30 0.00
C ALA A 40 10.50 -0.19 -1.44
N ARG A 41 11.68 -0.76 -1.73
CA ARG A 41 11.98 -1.40 -3.01
C ARG A 41 11.16 -2.68 -3.18
N SER A 42 11.04 -3.51 -2.17
CA SER A 42 10.23 -4.74 -2.21
C SER A 42 8.75 -4.43 -2.32
N VAL A 43 8.27 -3.36 -1.67
CA VAL A 43 6.94 -2.78 -1.86
C VAL A 43 6.80 -2.36 -3.32
N ARG A 44 7.72 -1.59 -3.89
CA ARG A 44 7.71 -1.19 -5.32
C ARG A 44 7.84 -2.37 -6.31
N MET A 45 8.53 -3.45 -5.96
CA MET A 45 8.68 -4.63 -6.82
C MET A 45 7.48 -5.59 -6.69
N ARG A 46 6.82 -5.62 -5.52
CA ARG A 46 5.61 -6.44 -5.26
C ARG A 46 4.32 -5.67 -5.55
N HIS A 47 4.35 -4.34 -5.54
CA HIS A 47 3.29 -3.45 -6.00
C HIS A 47 3.57 -3.08 -7.46
N TYR A 48 2.70 -3.54 -8.34
CA TYR A 48 2.67 -3.17 -9.76
C TYR A 48 3.80 -3.77 -10.58
N VAL A 49 3.46 -4.84 -11.27
CA VAL A 49 3.94 -5.02 -12.64
C VAL A 49 3.74 -3.67 -13.36
N THR A 50 4.80 -2.87 -13.48
CA THR A 50 4.82 -1.62 -14.25
C THR A 50 4.95 -1.98 -15.72
N LEU A 51 4.01 -2.77 -16.23
CA LEU A 51 3.88 -2.97 -17.66
C LEU A 51 2.93 -1.90 -18.18
N GLU A 52 3.33 -1.24 -19.27
CA GLU A 52 2.47 -0.30 -20.00
C GLU A 52 1.11 -0.92 -20.40
N CYS A 53 1.02 -2.26 -20.44
CA CYS A 53 -0.23 -2.96 -20.74
C CYS A 53 -1.25 -2.95 -19.60
N LEU A 54 -0.86 -2.65 -18.36
CA LEU A 54 -1.78 -2.58 -17.22
C LEU A 54 -2.34 -1.16 -17.07
N LYS A 55 -3.63 -1.03 -17.42
CA LYS A 55 -4.38 0.23 -17.25
C LYS A 55 -4.52 0.57 -15.77
N ARG A 56 -4.54 1.87 -15.46
CA ARG A 56 -4.84 2.35 -14.11
C ARG A 56 -6.22 1.82 -13.68
N PRO A 57 -6.43 1.47 -12.40
CA PRO A 57 -7.73 0.98 -11.92
C PRO A 57 -8.90 1.93 -12.26
N GLU A 58 -8.64 3.24 -12.24
CA GLU A 58 -9.58 4.31 -12.59
C GLU A 58 -10.00 4.27 -14.07
N ASP A 59 -9.13 3.71 -14.92
CA ASP A 59 -9.35 3.56 -16.37
C ASP A 59 -9.96 2.20 -16.75
N SER A 60 -10.30 1.36 -15.77
CA SER A 60 -10.94 0.07 -16.00
C SER A 60 -12.32 0.24 -16.66
N ALA A 61 -12.75 -0.80 -17.39
CA ALA A 61 -14.05 -0.80 -18.06
C ALA A 61 -15.20 -0.57 -17.07
N TRP A 62 -15.16 -1.23 -15.90
CA TRP A 62 -16.12 -1.01 -14.82
C TRP A 62 -16.16 0.44 -14.34
N MET A 63 -15.00 1.06 -14.06
CA MET A 63 -14.96 2.44 -13.58
C MET A 63 -15.49 3.43 -14.62
N LYS A 64 -15.21 3.20 -15.91
CA LYS A 64 -15.76 3.99 -17.02
C LYS A 64 -17.28 3.83 -17.12
N THR A 65 -17.80 2.61 -17.03
CA THR A 65 -19.25 2.37 -17.00
C THR A 65 -19.87 3.05 -15.79
N TRP A 66 -19.31 2.87 -14.59
CA TRP A 66 -19.79 3.48 -13.34
C TRP A 66 -19.91 5.00 -13.44
N THR A 67 -18.83 5.67 -13.83
CA THR A 67 -18.74 7.14 -13.82
C THR A 67 -19.35 7.83 -15.03
N LYS A 68 -19.26 7.24 -16.22
CA LYS A 68 -19.60 7.88 -17.51
C LYS A 68 -20.60 7.08 -18.35
N GLY A 69 -20.98 5.88 -17.94
CA GLY A 69 -21.88 5.03 -18.72
C GLY A 69 -23.32 5.53 -18.74
N SER A 70 -24.10 5.07 -19.71
CA SER A 70 -25.56 5.19 -19.70
C SER A 70 -26.20 4.05 -18.88
N ASP A 71 -27.50 4.18 -18.59
CA ASP A 71 -28.25 3.10 -17.95
C ASP A 71 -28.33 1.83 -18.81
N THR A 72 -28.33 1.97 -20.15
CA THR A 72 -28.25 0.84 -21.07
C THR A 72 -26.94 0.07 -20.90
N ASN A 73 -25.82 0.77 -20.69
CA ASN A 73 -24.52 0.13 -20.46
C ASN A 73 -24.52 -0.64 -19.13
N PHE A 74 -25.10 -0.05 -18.07
CA PHE A 74 -25.25 -0.73 -16.78
C PHE A 74 -26.13 -1.97 -16.87
N TRP A 75 -27.30 -1.83 -17.51
CA TRP A 75 -28.21 -2.93 -17.74
C TRP A 75 -27.53 -4.06 -18.50
N SER A 76 -26.82 -3.75 -19.59
CA SER A 76 -26.12 -4.77 -20.38
C SER A 76 -25.03 -5.52 -19.61
N LEU A 77 -24.45 -4.88 -18.59
CA LEU A 77 -23.30 -5.42 -17.85
C LEU A 77 -23.69 -6.09 -16.53
N THR A 78 -24.78 -5.65 -15.90
CA THR A 78 -25.21 -6.10 -14.56
C THR A 78 -26.63 -6.68 -14.54
N SER A 79 -27.37 -6.60 -15.66
CA SER A 79 -28.80 -6.89 -15.73
C SER A 79 -29.64 -6.09 -14.73
N LEU A 80 -29.14 -4.92 -14.32
CA LEU A 80 -29.80 -3.99 -13.41
C LEU A 80 -29.74 -2.57 -13.99
N THR A 81 -30.81 -1.78 -13.75
CA THR A 81 -30.74 -0.35 -14.00
C THR A 81 -29.84 0.29 -12.95
N ARG A 82 -29.36 1.50 -13.21
CA ARG A 82 -28.47 2.16 -12.26
C ARG A 82 -29.17 2.44 -10.94
N SER A 83 -30.46 2.77 -10.99
CA SER A 83 -31.29 2.97 -9.79
C SER A 83 -31.40 1.70 -8.94
N THR A 84 -31.73 0.55 -9.54
CA THR A 84 -31.86 -0.70 -8.79
C THR A 84 -30.51 -1.20 -8.28
N PHE A 85 -29.44 -0.99 -9.04
CA PHE A 85 -28.08 -1.25 -8.57
C PHE A 85 -27.73 -0.41 -7.34
N CYS A 86 -28.04 0.89 -7.33
CA CYS A 86 -27.78 1.75 -6.17
C CYS A 86 -28.55 1.30 -4.93
N MET A 87 -29.83 0.91 -5.07
CA MET A 87 -30.59 0.35 -3.94
C MET A 87 -29.96 -0.94 -3.39
N LEU A 88 -29.48 -1.82 -4.28
CA LEU A 88 -28.74 -3.02 -3.88
C LEU A 88 -27.44 -2.66 -3.17
N LEU A 89 -26.69 -1.69 -3.71
CA LEU A 89 -25.43 -1.23 -3.14
C LEU A 89 -25.60 -0.65 -1.74
N GLU A 90 -26.64 0.14 -1.51
CA GLU A 90 -26.97 0.67 -0.19
C GLU A 90 -27.25 -0.44 0.81
N ARG A 91 -27.99 -1.47 0.41
CA ARG A 91 -28.25 -2.64 1.26
C ARG A 91 -26.99 -3.50 1.47
N PHE A 92 -26.11 -3.58 0.48
CA PHE A 92 -24.87 -4.37 0.55
C PHE A 92 -23.81 -3.72 1.45
N THR A 93 -23.69 -2.40 1.40
CA THR A 93 -22.62 -1.63 2.06
C THR A 93 -22.40 -1.99 3.53
N PRO A 94 -23.44 -2.10 4.38
CA PRO A 94 -23.30 -2.48 5.79
C PRO A 94 -22.75 -3.89 6.01
N HIS A 95 -22.94 -4.81 5.05
CA HIS A 95 -22.58 -6.22 5.18
C HIS A 95 -21.17 -6.54 4.69
N TYR A 96 -20.50 -5.61 4.04
CA TYR A 96 -19.16 -5.83 3.49
C TYR A 96 -18.20 -4.73 3.93
N HIS A 97 -17.30 -5.05 4.85
CA HIS A 97 -16.26 -4.11 5.26
C HIS A 97 -15.09 -4.13 4.27
N ILE A 98 -14.76 -2.98 3.68
CA ILE A 98 -13.54 -2.81 2.89
C ILE A 98 -12.46 -2.30 3.84
N PRO A 99 -11.41 -3.10 4.13
CA PRO A 99 -10.34 -2.66 5.01
C PRO A 99 -9.64 -1.44 4.42
N GLN A 100 -9.39 -0.45 5.29
CA GLN A 100 -8.52 0.66 4.95
C GLN A 100 -7.06 0.23 5.10
N TYR A 101 -6.17 0.97 4.44
CA TYR A 101 -4.73 0.74 4.46
C TYR A 101 -4.19 0.47 5.89
N SER A 102 -3.44 -0.63 6.06
CA SER A 102 -2.70 -0.93 7.31
C SER A 102 -1.23 -0.53 7.19
N LYS A 103 -0.71 0.06 8.27
CA LYS A 103 0.71 0.41 8.44
C LYS A 103 1.62 -0.83 8.61
N GLU A 104 1.04 -1.97 8.99
CA GLU A 104 1.76 -3.25 9.15
C GLU A 104 2.19 -3.85 7.79
N GLY A 105 1.75 -3.23 6.69
CA GLY A 105 2.08 -3.64 5.33
C GLY A 105 1.14 -4.74 4.81
N GLY A 106 1.33 -5.09 3.54
CA GLY A 106 0.50 -6.08 2.85
C GLY A 106 0.29 -5.77 1.37
N ARG A 107 -0.47 -6.62 0.70
CA ARG A 107 -0.91 -6.37 -0.69
C ARG A 107 -1.97 -5.27 -0.67
N PRO A 108 -1.87 -4.23 -1.51
CA PRO A 108 -2.94 -3.25 -1.67
C PRO A 108 -4.25 -3.92 -2.04
N HIS A 109 -5.34 -3.43 -1.46
CA HIS A 109 -6.68 -3.86 -1.83
C HIS A 109 -6.95 -3.49 -3.29
N ARG A 110 -7.32 -4.48 -4.09
CA ARG A 110 -7.64 -4.30 -5.52
C ARG A 110 -9.00 -3.59 -5.72
N LEU A 111 -9.91 -3.74 -4.76
CA LEU A 111 -11.23 -3.13 -4.73
C LEU A 111 -11.25 -2.13 -3.58
N LYS A 112 -11.51 -0.87 -3.90
CA LYS A 112 -11.53 0.26 -2.97
C LYS A 112 -12.95 0.72 -2.63
N HIS A 113 -13.93 0.35 -3.46
CA HIS A 113 -15.31 0.80 -3.33
C HIS A 113 -16.28 -0.37 -3.42
N HIS A 114 -17.38 -0.30 -2.65
CA HIS A 114 -18.40 -1.34 -2.59
C HIS A 114 -19.02 -1.63 -3.95
N HIS A 115 -19.23 -0.61 -4.79
CA HIS A 115 -19.79 -0.82 -6.13
C HIS A 115 -18.88 -1.70 -7.00
N GLN A 116 -17.56 -1.69 -6.78
CA GLN A 116 -16.64 -2.57 -7.50
C GLN A 116 -16.80 -4.03 -7.07
N VAL A 117 -17.08 -4.26 -5.79
CA VAL A 117 -17.34 -5.60 -5.23
C VAL A 117 -18.66 -6.14 -5.76
N VAL A 118 -19.74 -5.35 -5.67
CA VAL A 118 -21.07 -5.73 -6.18
C VAL A 118 -21.03 -5.96 -7.68
N GLY A 119 -20.38 -5.06 -8.44
CA GLY A 119 -20.19 -5.23 -9.88
C GLY A 119 -19.47 -6.52 -10.24
N LEU A 120 -18.41 -6.87 -9.50
CA LEU A 120 -17.69 -8.14 -9.69
C LEU A 120 -18.60 -9.34 -9.43
N ILE A 121 -19.35 -9.32 -8.32
CA ILE A 121 -20.29 -10.40 -7.99
C ILE A 121 -21.28 -10.60 -9.14
N LEU A 122 -21.94 -9.53 -9.59
CA LEU A 122 -22.93 -9.61 -10.66
C LEU A 122 -22.35 -10.03 -12.01
N CYS A 123 -21.11 -9.65 -12.33
CA CYS A 123 -20.46 -10.10 -13.56
C CYS A 123 -20.07 -11.59 -13.55
N PHE A 124 -19.85 -12.20 -12.37
CA PHE A 124 -19.37 -13.58 -12.24
C PHE A 124 -20.42 -14.56 -11.70
N THR A 125 -21.52 -14.09 -11.15
CA THR A 125 -22.70 -14.91 -10.88
C THR A 125 -23.57 -14.89 -12.13
N PRO A 126 -23.60 -15.96 -12.94
CA PRO A 126 -24.59 -16.03 -14.01
C PRO A 126 -25.98 -15.86 -13.39
N ALA A 127 -26.82 -15.06 -14.03
CA ALA A 127 -28.26 -15.08 -13.74
C ALA A 127 -28.70 -16.54 -13.90
N ALA A 128 -29.16 -17.15 -12.82
CA ALA A 128 -29.61 -18.54 -12.77
C ALA A 128 -30.67 -18.83 -13.83
#